data_AF-A0A2L2YTT6-F1
#
_entry.id   AF-A0A2L2YTT6-F1
#
_cell.length_a   1.000
_cell.length_b   1.000
_cell.length_c   1.000
_cell.angle_alpha   90.00
_cell.angle_beta   90.00
_cell.angle_gamma   90.00
#
_symmetry.space_group_name_H-M   'P 1'
#
loop_
_entity.id
_entity.type
_entity.pdbx_description
1 polymer ?
#
loop_
_entity_poly.entity_id
_entity_poly.type
_entity_poly.pdbx_seq_one_letter_code
_entity_poly.pdbx_strand_id
1 'polypeptide(L)'
;EYVLSTPRHHRAHHGRYRRYIDKNFGGFLIIWDRIFGTFEAEDPEEKPLYGCTTQMKSFNPLIIQTRHFIHIWKKFNEYEKWTDKLSVIFKGPGWSPGKPWVGNIEDIPHPAPHFDKYDPQMPLLYKLYTMLHFVFILTTYMMMALNMSIISKVAISAMATFICIGSISLGFMLDNSQYGPPLEFGRCILYFLFDRIVFPEIKKFGIAVMLVVYANRIFMTASISMWISLYLAENLRRIYKEKQL
;
A
#
# COMPACT_ATOMS: atom_id res chain seq x y z
N GLU A 1 -23.68 20.06 15.66
CA GLU A 1 -22.56 20.13 14.69
C GLU A 1 -23.13 20.29 13.28
N TYR A 2 -23.33 21.54 12.80
CA TYR A 2 -24.13 21.80 11.58
C TYR A 2 -23.33 22.32 10.37
N VAL A 3 -22.25 23.06 10.60
CA VAL A 3 -21.49 23.71 9.52
C VAL A 3 -20.13 23.06 9.30
N LEU A 4 -19.37 22.86 10.38
CA LEU A 4 -18.04 22.28 10.35
C LEU A 4 -18.08 20.77 10.52
N SER A 5 -17.18 20.07 9.83
CA SER A 5 -16.94 18.65 10.01
C SER A 5 -16.23 18.39 11.35
N THR A 6 -16.64 17.33 12.03
CA THR A 6 -16.07 16.89 13.31
C THR A 6 -15.48 15.49 13.16
N PRO A 7 -14.65 15.03 14.11
CA PRO A 7 -14.18 13.65 14.10
C PRO A 7 -15.30 12.60 14.03
N ARG A 8 -16.50 12.90 14.55
CA ARG A 8 -17.67 12.01 14.47
C ARG A 8 -18.16 11.85 13.02
N HIS A 9 -18.31 12.96 12.30
CA HIS A 9 -18.70 12.94 10.89
C HIS A 9 -17.71 12.14 10.04
N HIS A 10 -16.41 12.31 10.31
CA HIS A 10 -15.35 11.61 9.61
C HIS A 10 -15.29 10.10 9.94
N ARG A 11 -15.57 9.70 11.19
CA ARG A 11 -15.72 8.28 11.55
C ARG A 11 -16.90 7.63 10.85
N ALA A 12 -18.03 8.32 10.80
CA ALA A 12 -19.19 7.86 10.03
C ALA A 12 -18.83 7.74 8.54
N HIS A 13 -18.14 8.70 7.94
CA HIS A 13 -17.65 8.60 6.55
C HIS A 13 -16.77 7.36 6.29
N HIS A 14 -15.89 7.03 7.22
CA HIS A 14 -15.06 5.83 7.12
C HIS A 14 -15.75 4.53 7.54
N GLY A 15 -17.01 4.62 7.99
CA GLY A 15 -17.84 3.49 8.38
C GLY A 15 -18.28 2.66 7.17
N ARG A 16 -18.32 1.34 7.33
CA ARG A 16 -18.69 0.40 6.26
C ARG A 16 -20.05 -0.27 6.45
N TYR A 17 -20.77 0.06 7.51
CA TYR A 17 -22.18 -0.32 7.64
C TYR A 17 -22.98 0.37 6.54
N ARG A 18 -24.05 -0.27 6.05
CA ARG A 18 -24.88 0.23 4.94
C ARG A 18 -25.30 1.69 5.12
N ARG A 19 -25.69 2.10 6.33
CA ARG A 19 -26.09 3.48 6.65
C ARG A 19 -25.00 4.53 6.38
N TYR A 20 -23.73 4.13 6.46
CA TYR A 20 -22.57 5.01 6.34
C TYR A 20 -21.98 5.05 4.93
N ILE A 21 -22.42 4.16 4.03
CA ILE A 21 -21.92 4.13 2.65
C ILE A 21 -22.43 5.37 1.91
N ASP A 22 -21.51 6.02 1.20
CA ASP A 22 -21.80 7.21 0.40
C ASP A 22 -22.42 8.35 1.23
N LYS A 23 -21.89 8.57 2.44
CA LYS A 23 -22.27 9.62 3.37
C LYS A 23 -21.11 10.52 3.78
N ASN A 24 -21.42 11.73 4.23
CA ASN A 24 -20.51 12.68 4.85
C ASN A 24 -19.27 13.00 3.99
N PHE A 25 -19.49 13.40 2.75
CA PHE A 25 -18.43 13.74 1.78
C PHE A 25 -17.70 15.06 2.10
N GLY A 26 -18.35 15.93 2.87
CA GLY A 26 -17.84 17.23 3.28
C GLY A 26 -16.61 17.09 4.18
N GLY A 27 -15.42 17.22 3.60
CA GLY A 27 -14.16 17.15 4.34
C GLY A 27 -14.09 18.17 5.49
N PHE A 28 -14.18 19.46 5.15
CA PHE A 28 -14.17 20.54 6.16
C PHE A 28 -15.57 21.05 6.52
N LEU A 29 -16.49 21.10 5.54
CA LEU A 29 -17.83 21.67 5.70
C LEU A 29 -18.90 20.59 5.53
N ILE A 30 -19.50 20.17 6.65
CA ILE A 30 -20.59 19.18 6.67
C ILE A 30 -21.93 19.77 6.20
N ILE A 31 -22.03 21.10 6.10
CA ILE A 31 -23.25 21.77 5.62
C ILE A 31 -23.67 21.28 4.24
N TRP A 32 -22.72 20.93 3.37
CA TRP A 32 -23.01 20.42 2.04
C TRP A 32 -23.76 19.09 2.10
N ASP A 33 -23.34 18.16 2.96
CA ASP A 33 -24.05 16.90 3.15
C ASP A 33 -25.46 17.08 3.68
N ARG A 34 -25.71 18.14 4.46
CA ARG A 34 -27.06 18.47 4.94
C ARG A 34 -27.92 19.04 3.82
N ILE A 35 -27.36 19.94 3.00
CA ILE A 35 -28.06 20.55 1.86
C ILE A 35 -28.39 19.49 0.80
N PHE A 36 -27.47 18.58 0.52
CA PHE A 36 -27.61 17.56 -0.53
C PHE A 36 -28.13 16.21 -0.02
N GLY A 37 -28.44 16.07 1.28
CA GLY A 37 -29.08 14.87 1.85
C GLY A 37 -28.15 13.65 2.00
N THR A 38 -26.83 13.86 2.03
CA THR A 38 -25.81 12.82 2.26
C THR A 38 -25.28 12.81 3.68
N PHE A 39 -25.86 13.60 4.59
CA PHE A 39 -25.49 13.63 6.00
C PHE A 39 -25.96 12.37 6.73
N GLU A 40 -25.06 11.77 7.52
CA GLU A 40 -25.35 10.68 8.43
C GLU A 40 -24.65 10.92 9.77
N ALA A 41 -25.41 10.89 10.87
CA ALA A 41 -24.84 11.00 12.20
C ALA A 41 -24.24 9.66 12.65
N GLU A 42 -23.10 9.70 13.35
CA GLU A 42 -22.56 8.51 14.01
C GLU A 42 -23.53 8.05 15.11
N ASP A 43 -23.89 6.76 15.05
CA ASP A 43 -24.69 6.08 16.07
C ASP A 43 -23.94 6.04 17.41
N PRO A 44 -24.52 6.58 18.50
CA PRO A 44 -23.90 6.49 19.81
C PRO A 44 -23.84 5.04 20.36
N GLU A 45 -24.73 4.16 19.91
CA GLU A 45 -24.86 2.78 20.40
C GLU A 45 -24.09 1.77 19.52
N GLU A 46 -23.85 2.09 18.23
CA GLU A 46 -23.11 1.24 17.29
C GLU A 46 -21.79 1.88 16.84
N LYS A 47 -20.67 1.42 17.42
CA LYS A 47 -19.33 1.86 17.00
C LYS A 47 -19.09 1.53 15.52
N PRO A 48 -18.71 2.50 14.66
CA PRO A 48 -18.47 2.23 13.25
C PRO A 48 -17.38 1.18 13.02
N LEU A 49 -17.66 0.19 12.17
CA LEU A 49 -16.64 -0.67 11.59
C LEU A 49 -16.01 0.05 10.39
N TYR A 50 -14.68 0.11 10.34
CA TYR A 50 -13.96 0.88 9.33
C TYR A 50 -13.54 0.07 8.10
N GLY A 51 -13.28 0.79 7.02
CA GLY A 51 -12.63 0.29 5.81
C GLY A 51 -13.60 0.14 4.63
N CYS A 52 -13.14 -0.49 3.56
CA CYS A 52 -13.97 -0.64 2.36
C CYS A 52 -14.97 -1.80 2.50
N THR A 53 -16.08 -1.77 1.74
CA THR A 53 -17.04 -2.88 1.65
C THR A 53 -16.34 -4.18 1.24
N THR A 54 -15.39 -4.10 0.30
CA THR A 54 -14.46 -5.15 -0.07
C THR A 54 -13.09 -4.92 0.57
N GLN A 55 -12.67 -5.80 1.46
CA GLN A 55 -11.42 -5.64 2.20
C GLN A 55 -10.18 -5.81 1.31
N MET A 56 -9.16 -5.01 1.59
CA MET A 56 -7.86 -5.11 0.95
C MET A 56 -7.01 -6.17 1.66
N LYS A 57 -6.51 -7.14 0.90
CA LYS A 57 -5.68 -8.25 1.40
C LYS A 57 -4.25 -8.14 0.85
N SER A 58 -3.67 -6.97 1.02
CA SER A 58 -2.30 -6.67 0.60
C SER A 58 -1.82 -5.37 1.24
N PHE A 59 -0.54 -5.31 1.59
CA PHE A 59 0.21 -4.12 1.97
C PHE A 59 0.99 -3.53 0.79
N ASN A 60 0.98 -4.18 -0.38
CA ASN A 60 1.70 -3.73 -1.55
C ASN A 60 1.03 -2.51 -2.19
N PRO A 61 1.70 -1.35 -2.24
CA PRO A 61 1.09 -0.12 -2.75
C PRO A 61 0.69 -0.23 -4.21
N LEU A 62 1.44 -0.96 -5.05
CA LEU A 62 1.06 -1.15 -6.45
C LEU A 62 -0.23 -1.96 -6.56
N ILE A 63 -0.38 -3.03 -5.79
CA ILE A 63 -1.62 -3.82 -5.76
C ILE A 63 -2.78 -2.97 -5.25
N ILE A 64 -2.59 -2.27 -4.13
CA ILE A 64 -3.62 -1.42 -3.52
C ILE A 64 -4.13 -0.37 -4.52
N GLN A 65 -3.22 0.33 -5.20
CA GLN A 65 -3.55 1.39 -6.15
C GLN A 65 -4.15 0.86 -7.47
N THR A 66 -3.74 -0.34 -7.94
CA THR A 66 -4.16 -0.86 -9.26
C THR A 66 -5.38 -1.78 -9.21
N ARG A 67 -5.69 -2.38 -8.06
CA ARG A 67 -6.76 -3.40 -7.92
C ARG A 67 -8.11 -2.91 -8.44
N HIS A 68 -8.46 -1.66 -8.18
CA HIS A 68 -9.75 -1.11 -8.62
C HIS A 68 -9.82 -0.97 -10.15
N PHE A 69 -8.75 -0.51 -10.80
CA PHE A 69 -8.68 -0.44 -12.26
C PHE A 69 -8.76 -1.83 -12.91
N ILE A 70 -8.13 -2.85 -12.31
CA ILE A 70 -8.25 -4.24 -12.76
C ILE A 70 -9.71 -4.71 -12.63
N HIS A 71 -10.41 -4.35 -11.55
CA HIS A 71 -11.82 -4.68 -11.37
C HIS A 71 -12.71 -4.04 -12.43
N ILE A 72 -12.54 -2.74 -12.70
CA ILE A 72 -13.22 -2.02 -13.78
C ILE A 72 -12.96 -2.69 -15.13
N TRP A 73 -11.69 -3.03 -15.43
CA TRP A 73 -11.32 -3.68 -16.69
C TRP A 73 -11.97 -5.07 -16.86
N LYS A 74 -12.04 -5.87 -15.79
CA LYS A 74 -12.74 -7.16 -15.82
C LYS A 74 -14.23 -6.96 -16.12
N LYS A 75 -14.90 -6.07 -15.38
CA LYS A 75 -16.31 -5.74 -15.59
C LYS A 75 -16.60 -5.21 -17.00
N PHE A 76 -15.71 -4.37 -17.53
CA PHE A 76 -15.80 -3.87 -18.90
C PHE A 76 -15.76 -5.00 -19.94
N ASN A 77 -14.97 -6.04 -19.71
CA ASN A 77 -14.89 -7.19 -20.60
C ASN A 77 -15.99 -8.25 -20.38
N GLU A 78 -16.62 -8.26 -19.21
CA GLU A 78 -17.76 -9.15 -18.90
C GLU A 78 -19.04 -8.76 -19.64
N TYR A 79 -19.26 -7.47 -19.93
CA TYR A 79 -20.49 -7.01 -20.59
C TYR A 79 -20.37 -7.00 -22.11
N GLU A 80 -21.37 -7.52 -22.81
CA GLU A 80 -21.41 -7.54 -24.28
C GLU A 80 -21.80 -6.17 -24.85
N LYS A 81 -22.80 -5.52 -24.25
CA LYS A 81 -23.37 -4.26 -24.75
C LYS A 81 -22.43 -3.09 -24.49
N TRP A 82 -22.08 -2.35 -25.54
CA TRP A 82 -21.16 -1.20 -25.46
C TRP A 82 -21.61 -0.08 -24.50
N THR A 83 -22.91 0.17 -24.36
CA THR A 83 -23.43 1.15 -23.37
C THR A 83 -23.16 0.71 -21.94
N ASP A 84 -23.20 -0.61 -21.70
CA ASP A 84 -22.97 -1.18 -20.37
C ASP A 84 -21.47 -1.18 -20.06
N LYS A 85 -20.63 -1.45 -21.07
CA LYS A 85 -19.18 -1.24 -20.98
C LYS A 85 -18.81 0.18 -20.57
N LEU A 86 -19.35 1.20 -21.25
CA LEU A 86 -19.12 2.60 -20.88
C LEU A 86 -19.68 2.93 -19.49
N SER A 87 -20.82 2.34 -19.13
CA SER A 87 -21.42 2.53 -17.80
C SER A 87 -20.50 2.07 -16.67
N VAL A 88 -19.68 1.02 -16.85
CA VAL A 88 -18.69 0.60 -15.83
C VAL A 88 -17.65 1.68 -15.55
N ILE A 89 -17.28 2.49 -16.54
CA ILE A 89 -16.25 3.53 -16.40
C ILE A 89 -16.82 4.77 -15.70
N PHE A 90 -18.06 5.15 -16.01
CA PHE A 90 -18.66 6.41 -15.55
C PHE A 90 -19.57 6.28 -14.33
N LYS A 91 -20.13 5.10 -14.06
CA LYS A 91 -21.06 4.88 -12.94
C LYS A 91 -20.33 4.34 -11.72
N GLY A 92 -21.02 4.34 -10.58
CA GLY A 92 -20.44 3.92 -9.30
C GLY A 92 -20.11 2.42 -9.25
N PRO A 93 -19.24 1.99 -8.33
CA PRO A 93 -18.80 0.60 -8.21
C PRO A 93 -19.92 -0.39 -7.87
N GLY A 94 -21.08 0.08 -7.39
CA GLY A 94 -22.28 -0.73 -7.16
C GLY A 94 -23.14 -0.95 -8.42
N TRP A 95 -22.85 -0.29 -9.54
CA TRP A 95 -23.66 -0.37 -10.75
C TRP A 95 -23.49 -1.71 -11.48
N SER A 96 -24.60 -2.23 -12.00
CA SER A 96 -24.65 -3.29 -13.01
C SER A 96 -25.87 -3.04 -13.92
N PRO A 97 -25.99 -3.70 -15.10
CA PRO A 97 -27.18 -3.58 -15.94
C PRO A 97 -28.46 -3.78 -15.13
N GLY A 98 -29.42 -2.85 -15.28
CA GLY A 98 -30.67 -2.84 -14.53
C GLY A 98 -30.64 -2.18 -13.14
N LYS A 99 -29.46 -1.79 -12.61
CA LYS A 99 -29.34 -1.12 -11.30
C LYS A 99 -29.25 0.41 -11.41
N PRO A 100 -29.61 1.15 -10.34
CA PRO A 100 -29.39 2.61 -10.24
C PRO A 100 -27.92 2.99 -10.42
N TRP A 101 -27.65 4.27 -10.72
CA TRP A 101 -26.30 4.79 -11.02
C TRP A 101 -25.23 4.43 -9.98
N VAL A 102 -25.60 4.41 -8.69
CA VAL A 102 -24.68 4.09 -7.57
C VAL A 102 -24.82 2.64 -7.08
N GLY A 103 -25.65 1.83 -7.73
CA GLY A 103 -26.04 0.50 -7.24
C GLY A 103 -27.17 0.54 -6.22
N ASN A 104 -27.51 -0.62 -5.65
CA ASN A 104 -28.47 -0.71 -4.55
C ASN A 104 -27.71 -0.90 -3.23
N ILE A 105 -28.11 -0.17 -2.19
CA ILE A 105 -27.51 -0.30 -0.86
C ILE A 105 -27.70 -1.72 -0.27
N GLU A 106 -28.79 -2.38 -0.66
CA GLU A 106 -29.11 -3.75 -0.24
C GLU A 106 -28.15 -4.80 -0.77
N ASP A 107 -27.40 -4.50 -1.85
CA ASP A 107 -26.38 -5.40 -2.38
C ASP A 107 -25.11 -5.41 -1.51
N ILE A 108 -24.94 -4.42 -0.63
CA ILE A 108 -23.76 -4.31 0.21
C ILE A 108 -23.92 -5.29 1.38
N PRO A 109 -22.98 -6.25 1.57
CA PRO A 109 -23.09 -7.19 2.68
C PRO A 109 -23.02 -6.45 4.02
N HIS A 110 -23.86 -6.85 4.97
CA HIS A 110 -23.71 -6.38 6.34
C HIS A 110 -22.35 -6.87 6.88
N PRO A 111 -21.49 -5.96 7.39
CA PRO A 111 -20.20 -6.36 7.91
C PRO A 111 -20.40 -7.24 9.16
N ALA A 112 -19.66 -8.35 9.23
CA ALA A 112 -19.68 -9.21 10.40
C ALA A 112 -19.19 -8.44 11.65
N PRO A 113 -19.77 -8.67 12.85
CA PRO A 113 -19.37 -8.00 14.09
C PRO A 113 -17.90 -8.23 14.43
N HIS A 114 -17.39 -9.42 14.09
CA HIS A 114 -15.98 -9.78 14.18
C HIS A 114 -15.47 -10.08 12.77
N PHE A 115 -14.40 -9.41 12.38
CA PHE A 115 -13.73 -9.65 11.12
C PHE A 115 -12.24 -9.83 11.34
N ASP A 116 -11.66 -10.81 10.66
CA ASP A 116 -10.22 -11.03 10.69
C ASP A 116 -9.54 -9.91 9.91
N LYS A 117 -8.73 -9.12 10.61
CA LYS A 117 -7.84 -8.15 9.96
C LYS A 117 -6.83 -8.92 9.14
N TYR A 118 -6.48 -8.38 7.97
CA TYR A 118 -5.42 -8.95 7.15
C TYR A 118 -4.09 -8.86 7.91
N ASP A 119 -3.61 -10.01 8.38
CA ASP A 119 -2.37 -10.15 9.16
C ASP A 119 -1.63 -11.44 8.74
N PRO A 120 -0.83 -11.39 7.66
CA PRO A 120 0.02 -12.48 7.23
C PRO A 120 0.96 -12.93 8.34
N GLN A 121 0.90 -14.21 8.69
CA GLN A 121 1.76 -14.78 9.71
C GLN A 121 3.18 -14.97 9.16
N MET A 122 4.16 -14.42 9.86
CA MET A 122 5.57 -14.46 9.48
C MET A 122 6.49 -14.49 10.72
N PRO A 123 7.68 -15.13 10.63
CA PRO A 123 8.63 -15.20 11.75
C PRO A 123 9.10 -13.81 12.22
N LEU A 124 9.43 -13.68 13.51
CA LEU A 124 9.89 -12.41 14.10
C LEU A 124 11.10 -11.82 13.37
N LEU A 125 12.09 -12.63 13.01
CA LEU A 125 13.28 -12.17 12.29
C LEU A 125 12.92 -11.57 10.92
N TYR A 126 11.93 -12.13 10.23
CA TYR A 126 11.45 -11.62 8.96
C TYR A 126 10.74 -10.26 9.13
N LYS A 127 9.96 -10.09 10.21
CA LYS A 127 9.35 -8.81 10.59
C LYS A 127 10.41 -7.75 10.89
N LEU A 128 11.41 -8.09 11.71
CA LEU A 128 12.49 -7.18 12.09
C LEU A 128 13.33 -6.77 10.87
N TYR A 129 13.67 -7.72 10.00
CA TYR A 129 14.35 -7.45 8.74
C TYR A 129 13.56 -6.45 7.88
N THR A 130 12.27 -6.71 7.67
CA THR A 130 11.39 -5.85 6.87
C THR A 130 11.27 -4.45 7.50
N MET A 131 11.19 -4.36 8.83
CA MET A 131 11.13 -3.09 9.55
C MET A 131 12.43 -2.28 9.43
N LEU A 132 13.60 -2.91 9.49
CA LEU A 132 14.88 -2.22 9.30
C LEU A 132 15.02 -1.64 7.89
N HIS A 133 14.61 -2.40 6.86
CA HIS A 133 14.58 -1.88 5.48
C HIS A 133 13.52 -0.80 5.29
N PHE A 134 12.39 -0.87 5.98
CA PHE A 134 11.41 0.21 6.00
C PHE A 134 12.00 1.51 6.58
N VAL A 135 12.73 1.44 7.70
CA VAL A 135 13.43 2.60 8.28
C VAL A 135 14.46 3.17 7.31
N PHE A 136 15.19 2.32 6.57
CA PHE A 136 16.11 2.77 5.53
C PHE A 136 15.39 3.50 4.37
N ILE A 137 14.25 2.98 3.89
CA ILE A 137 13.44 3.67 2.86
C ILE A 137 12.88 4.99 3.39
N LEU A 138 12.39 5.02 4.64
CA LEU A 138 11.85 6.22 5.27
C LEU A 138 12.93 7.30 5.45
N THR A 139 14.11 6.94 5.92
CA THR A 139 15.23 7.89 6.08
C THR A 139 15.71 8.41 4.71
N THR A 140 15.71 7.57 3.67
CA THR A 140 15.97 7.99 2.28
C THR A 140 14.92 8.99 1.79
N TYR A 141 13.63 8.74 2.05
CA TYR A 141 12.55 9.67 1.73
C TYR A 141 12.71 11.00 2.46
N MET A 142 12.98 10.98 3.77
CA MET A 142 13.17 12.21 4.56
C MET A 142 14.37 13.02 4.05
N MET A 143 15.48 12.35 3.71
CA MET A 143 16.65 13.01 3.11
C MET A 143 16.30 13.70 1.78
N MET A 144 15.53 13.04 0.92
CA MET A 144 15.06 13.62 -0.34
C MET A 144 14.11 14.80 -0.09
N ALA A 145 13.09 14.61 0.74
CA ALA A 145 12.03 15.59 0.99
C ALA A 145 12.56 16.88 1.61
N LEU A 146 13.50 16.77 2.57
CA LEU A 146 14.06 17.93 3.27
C LEU A 146 15.13 18.67 2.44
N ASN A 147 15.70 18.05 1.41
CA ASN A 147 16.84 18.61 0.66
C ASN A 147 16.61 18.69 -0.86
N MET A 148 15.37 18.61 -1.31
CA MET A 148 15.01 18.62 -2.74
C MET A 148 15.46 19.89 -3.49
N SER A 149 15.72 21.00 -2.79
CA SER A 149 16.22 22.25 -3.38
C SER A 149 17.73 22.24 -3.63
N ILE A 150 18.47 21.34 -2.98
CA ILE A 150 19.94 21.26 -3.03
C ILE A 150 20.39 20.09 -3.91
N ILE A 151 19.67 18.97 -3.84
CA ILE A 151 19.99 17.74 -4.57
C ILE A 151 19.64 17.90 -6.05
N SER A 152 20.49 17.39 -6.94
CA SER A 152 20.23 17.44 -8.38
C SER A 152 18.97 16.65 -8.77
N LYS A 153 18.27 17.09 -9.82
CA LYS A 153 17.05 16.42 -10.32
C LYS A 153 17.29 14.95 -10.68
N VAL A 154 18.48 14.61 -11.16
CA VAL A 154 18.87 13.22 -11.48
C VAL A 154 18.90 12.37 -10.21
N ALA A 155 19.54 12.86 -9.14
CA ALA A 155 19.58 12.16 -7.87
C ALA A 155 18.19 12.09 -7.21
N ILE A 156 17.38 13.15 -7.28
CA ILE A 156 15.98 13.13 -6.82
C ILE A 156 15.18 12.04 -7.54
N SER A 157 15.26 11.98 -8.88
CA SER A 157 14.59 10.94 -9.65
C SER A 157 15.06 9.54 -9.25
N ALA A 158 16.37 9.34 -9.08
CA ALA A 158 16.91 8.05 -8.63
C ALA A 158 16.41 7.67 -7.21
N MET A 159 16.36 8.62 -6.28
CA MET A 159 15.79 8.43 -4.94
C MET A 159 14.31 8.09 -4.99
N ALA A 160 13.51 8.83 -5.75
CA ALA A 160 12.08 8.57 -5.90
C ALA A 160 11.81 7.19 -6.51
N THR A 161 12.52 6.82 -7.59
CA THR A 161 12.42 5.49 -8.20
C THR A 161 12.80 4.39 -7.21
N PHE A 162 13.89 4.56 -6.48
CA PHE A 162 14.35 3.56 -5.52
C PHE A 162 13.39 3.43 -4.33
N ILE A 163 12.79 4.52 -3.84
CA ILE A 163 11.73 4.50 -2.81
C ILE A 163 10.49 3.77 -3.32
N CYS A 164 10.06 4.00 -4.57
CA CYS A 164 8.93 3.29 -5.17
C CYS A 164 9.19 1.78 -5.27
N ILE A 165 10.35 1.38 -5.79
CA ILE A 165 10.76 -0.04 -5.85
C ILE A 165 10.83 -0.64 -4.44
N GLY A 166 11.40 0.09 -3.48
CA GLY A 166 11.45 -0.31 -2.08
C GLY A 166 10.09 -0.53 -1.45
N SER A 167 9.14 0.38 -1.69
CA SER A 167 7.79 0.27 -1.15
C SER A 167 7.03 -0.93 -1.73
N ILE A 168 7.23 -1.24 -3.02
CA ILE A 168 6.66 -2.43 -3.68
C ILE A 168 7.29 -3.71 -3.11
N SER A 169 8.62 -3.74 -3.00
CA SER A 169 9.35 -4.89 -2.46
C SER A 169 8.95 -5.19 -1.01
N LEU A 170 8.96 -4.18 -0.14
CA LEU A 170 8.53 -4.32 1.26
C LEU A 170 7.05 -4.67 1.38
N GLY A 171 6.20 -4.16 0.49
CA GLY A 171 4.80 -4.57 0.42
C GLY A 171 4.63 -6.07 0.19
N PHE A 172 5.40 -6.65 -0.73
CA PHE A 172 5.39 -8.11 -0.92
C PHE A 172 6.00 -8.88 0.26
N MET A 173 7.01 -8.33 0.92
CA MET A 173 7.55 -8.93 2.15
C MET A 173 6.46 -8.96 3.25
N LEU A 174 5.77 -7.84 3.48
CA LEU A 174 4.68 -7.75 4.46
C LEU A 174 3.48 -8.65 4.10
N ASP A 175 3.26 -8.93 2.82
CA ASP A 175 2.26 -9.89 2.36
C ASP A 175 2.68 -11.36 2.54
N ASN A 176 3.91 -11.62 3.03
CA ASN A 176 4.55 -12.93 3.03
C ASN A 176 4.46 -13.62 1.65
N SER A 177 4.64 -12.83 0.59
CA SER A 177 4.49 -13.28 -0.79
C SER A 177 5.74 -13.97 -1.31
N GLN A 178 5.56 -15.00 -2.15
CA GLN A 178 6.66 -15.66 -2.87
C GLN A 178 7.49 -14.68 -3.74
N TYR A 179 6.91 -13.54 -4.13
CA TYR A 179 7.60 -12.52 -4.90
C TYR A 179 8.47 -11.59 -4.04
N GLY A 180 8.28 -11.57 -2.72
CA GLY A 180 9.00 -10.68 -1.79
C GLY A 180 10.51 -10.91 -1.79
N PRO A 181 10.99 -12.12 -1.40
CA PRO A 181 12.41 -12.43 -1.32
C PRO A 181 13.23 -12.14 -2.60
N PRO A 182 12.82 -12.59 -3.82
CA PRO A 182 13.60 -12.31 -5.01
C PRO A 182 13.64 -10.82 -5.39
N LEU A 183 12.53 -10.09 -5.19
CA LEU A 183 12.51 -8.63 -5.40
C LEU A 183 13.40 -7.90 -4.41
N GLU A 184 13.38 -8.32 -3.15
CA GLU A 184 14.20 -7.74 -2.09
C GLU A 184 15.70 -7.96 -2.33
N PHE A 185 16.08 -9.18 -2.74
CA PHE A 185 17.44 -9.49 -3.16
C PHE A 185 17.89 -8.61 -4.33
N GLY A 186 17.07 -8.52 -5.39
CA GLY A 186 17.35 -7.66 -6.54
C GLY A 186 17.46 -6.18 -6.16
N ARG A 187 16.61 -5.70 -5.25
CA ARG A 187 16.65 -4.32 -4.73
C ARG A 187 17.94 -4.04 -3.95
N CYS A 188 18.41 -4.97 -3.14
CA CYS A 188 19.68 -4.82 -2.40
C CYS A 188 20.87 -4.75 -3.36
N ILE A 189 20.86 -5.46 -4.49
CA ILE A 189 21.88 -5.32 -5.54
C ILE A 189 21.75 -3.95 -6.21
N LEU A 190 20.52 -3.55 -6.58
CA LEU A 190 20.23 -2.27 -7.22
C LEU A 190 20.66 -1.07 -6.36
N TYR A 191 20.68 -1.23 -5.03
CA TYR A 191 21.17 -0.20 -4.12
C TYR A 191 22.57 0.32 -4.49
N PHE A 192 23.50 -0.51 -4.97
CA PHE A 192 24.85 -0.04 -5.30
C PHE A 192 24.89 0.86 -6.53
N LEU A 193 24.00 0.63 -7.50
CA LEU A 193 23.81 1.55 -8.63
C LEU A 193 23.18 2.87 -8.15
N PHE A 194 22.14 2.78 -7.31
CA PHE A 194 21.50 3.93 -6.67
C PHE A 194 22.52 4.77 -5.88
N ASP A 195 23.32 4.13 -5.02
CA ASP A 195 24.35 4.76 -4.20
C ASP A 195 25.40 5.45 -5.08
N ARG A 196 25.81 4.83 -6.19
CA ARG A 196 26.77 5.44 -7.13
C ARG A 196 26.27 6.77 -7.73
N ILE A 197 24.96 6.89 -7.96
CA ILE A 197 24.31 8.09 -8.50
C ILE A 197 24.14 9.15 -7.41
N VAL A 198 23.73 8.75 -6.21
CA VAL A 198 23.29 9.65 -5.14
C VAL A 198 24.43 10.11 -4.22
N PHE A 199 25.44 9.26 -3.99
CA PHE A 199 26.57 9.54 -3.10
C PHE A 199 27.31 10.86 -3.38
N PRO A 200 27.58 11.28 -4.65
CA PRO A 200 28.23 12.56 -4.92
C PRO A 200 27.47 13.79 -4.41
N GLU A 201 26.14 13.69 -4.32
CA GLU A 201 25.28 14.75 -3.77
C GLU A 201 25.25 14.68 -2.24
N ILE A 202 25.13 13.46 -1.71
CA ILE A 202 24.92 13.23 -0.28
C ILE A 202 26.18 13.46 0.57
N LYS A 203 27.38 13.25 0.00
CA LYS A 203 28.64 13.51 0.72
C LYS A 203 28.83 14.99 1.12
N LYS A 204 28.09 15.91 0.49
CA LYS A 204 28.13 17.37 0.78
C LYS A 204 27.54 17.71 2.14
N PHE A 205 26.74 16.81 2.73
CA PHE A 205 26.04 17.03 4.01
C PHE A 205 26.88 16.66 5.25
N GLY A 206 28.17 16.35 5.08
CA GLY A 206 29.12 16.16 6.17
C GLY A 206 29.28 14.71 6.64
N ILE A 207 30.15 14.54 7.65
CA ILE A 207 30.65 13.22 8.07
C ILE A 207 29.57 12.30 8.64
N ALA A 208 28.61 12.84 9.39
CA ALA A 208 27.52 12.05 9.98
C ALA A 208 26.69 11.35 8.89
N VAL A 209 26.37 12.05 7.82
CA VAL A 209 25.63 11.48 6.68
C VAL A 209 26.47 10.44 5.94
N MET A 210 27.77 10.67 5.78
CA MET A 210 28.67 9.67 5.19
C MET A 210 28.71 8.38 6.01
N LEU A 211 28.77 8.45 7.34
CA LEU A 211 28.72 7.27 8.21
C LEU A 211 27.42 6.47 8.02
N VAL A 212 26.28 7.15 7.90
CA VAL A 212 24.99 6.50 7.59
C VAL A 212 25.03 5.79 6.23
N VAL A 213 25.61 6.42 5.20
CA VAL A 213 25.77 5.78 3.89
C VAL A 213 26.65 4.54 3.97
N TYR A 214 27.78 4.58 4.69
CA TYR A 214 28.63 3.40 4.87
C TYR A 214 27.93 2.28 5.66
N ALA A 215 27.17 2.63 6.70
CA ALA A 215 26.35 1.68 7.43
C ALA A 215 25.30 1.02 6.51
N ASN A 216 24.66 1.79 5.63
CA ASN A 216 23.71 1.28 4.65
C ASN A 216 24.39 0.34 3.64
N ARG A 217 25.61 0.64 3.16
CA ARG A 217 26.38 -0.26 2.29
C ARG A 217 26.66 -1.60 2.98
N ILE A 218 27.07 -1.58 4.24
CA ILE A 218 27.29 -2.80 5.03
C ILE A 218 25.98 -3.57 5.18
N PHE A 219 24.89 -2.89 5.53
CA PHE A 219 23.58 -3.50 5.70
C PHE A 219 23.04 -4.16 4.42
N MET A 220 23.23 -3.52 3.26
CA MET A 220 22.82 -4.06 1.97
C MET A 220 23.68 -5.26 1.55
N THR A 221 25.00 -5.19 1.75
CA THR A 221 25.89 -6.34 1.53
C THR A 221 25.51 -7.52 2.42
N ALA A 222 25.26 -7.28 3.72
CA ALA A 222 24.83 -8.32 4.64
C ALA A 222 23.49 -8.94 4.23
N SER A 223 22.55 -8.12 3.75
CA SER A 223 21.26 -8.59 3.22
C SER A 223 21.44 -9.49 1.99
N ILE A 224 22.29 -9.10 1.04
CA ILE A 224 22.61 -9.91 -0.15
C ILE A 224 23.23 -11.24 0.28
N SER A 225 24.23 -11.22 1.15
CA SER A 225 24.87 -12.44 1.65
C SER A 225 23.88 -13.35 2.35
N MET A 226 23.01 -12.80 3.20
CA MET A 226 21.95 -13.55 3.87
C MET A 226 21.03 -14.25 2.87
N TRP A 227 20.54 -13.56 1.85
CA TRP A 227 19.65 -14.15 0.84
C TRP A 227 20.34 -15.25 0.03
N ILE A 228 21.61 -15.07 -0.34
CA ILE A 228 22.41 -16.11 -0.99
C ILE A 228 22.52 -17.35 -0.08
N SER A 229 22.85 -17.16 1.20
CA SER A 229 22.97 -18.26 2.16
C SER A 229 21.65 -18.99 2.36
N LEU A 230 20.52 -18.28 2.45
CA LEU A 230 19.19 -18.88 2.58
C LEU A 230 18.82 -19.70 1.34
N TYR A 231 19.06 -19.16 0.15
CA TYR A 231 18.81 -19.86 -1.12
C TYR A 231 19.64 -21.14 -1.25
N LEU A 232 20.94 -21.07 -0.94
CA LEU A 232 21.82 -22.24 -0.96
C LEU A 232 21.38 -23.30 0.06
N ALA A 233 21.03 -22.89 1.28
CA ALA A 233 20.58 -23.80 2.33
C ALA A 233 19.25 -24.49 1.98
N GLU A 234 18.33 -23.80 1.31
CA GLU A 234 17.08 -24.38 0.83
C GLU A 234 17.31 -25.39 -0.31
N ASN A 235 18.15 -25.03 -1.29
CA ASN A 235 18.52 -25.93 -2.37
C ASN A 235 19.22 -27.21 -1.86
N LEU A 236 20.16 -27.08 -0.91
CA LEU A 236 20.82 -28.24 -0.30
C LEU A 236 19.82 -29.15 0.42
N ARG A 237 18.85 -28.58 1.16
CA ARG A 237 17.78 -29.34 1.80
C ARG A 237 16.90 -30.07 0.78
N ARG A 238 16.62 -29.46 -0.36
CA ARG A 238 15.83 -30.08 -1.43
C ARG A 238 16.56 -31.28 -2.04
N ILE A 239 17.84 -31.11 -2.40
CA ILE A 239 18.70 -32.17 -2.93
C ILE A 239 18.81 -33.35 -1.94
N TYR A 240 18.96 -33.06 -0.64
CA TYR A 240 19.07 -34.12 0.37
C TYR A 240 17.76 -34.92 0.50
N LYS A 241 16.60 -34.26 0.48
CA LYS A 241 15.29 -34.93 0.50
C LYS A 241 15.07 -35.79 -0.74
N GLU A 242 15.44 -35.30 -1.92
CA GLU A 242 15.34 -36.05 -3.19
C GLU A 242 16.22 -37.30 -3.20
N LYS A 243 17.37 -37.29 -2.51
CA LYS A 243 18.27 -38.46 -2.38
C LYS A 243 17.84 -39.48 -1.31
N GLN A 244 16.88 -39.14 -0.46
CA GLN A 244 16.34 -40.04 0.58
C GLN A 244 15.03 -40.73 0.18
N LEU A 245 14.49 -40.40 -0.99
CA LEU A 245 13.34 -41.05 -1.63
C LEU A 245 13.82 -42.01 -2.72
#